data_AF-A0A951B6F0-F1
#
_entry.id   AF-A0A951B6F0-F1
#
_cell.length_a   1.000
_cell.length_b   1.000
_cell.length_c   1.000
_cell.angle_alpha   90.00
_cell.angle_beta   90.00
_cell.angle_gamma   90.00
#
_symmetry.space_group_name_H-M   'P 1'
#
loop_
_entity.id
_entity.type
_entity.pdbx_description
1 polymer ?
#
loop_
_entity_poly.entity_id
_entity_poly.type
_entity_poly.pdbx_seq_one_letter_code
_entity_poly.pdbx_strand_id
1 'polypeptide(L)'
;AVIVSTPQDLALIDARRGVAMFQQVHVPLIGVVENMSYFLCPHCGERSDVFAHGGARHEAQKLGVPFLGEVPLHMAIRETSDAGRPVVAADPAGAHALAYSNIADRLWAALSETGPAARQAPRIVIE
;
A
#
# COMPACT_ATOMS: atom_id res chain seq x y z
N ALA A 1 -0.80 3.21 10.22
CA ALA A 1 -1.46 3.64 8.98
C ALA A 1 -0.67 3.14 7.79
N VAL A 2 -1.37 2.77 6.72
CA VAL A 2 -0.80 2.46 5.41
C VAL A 2 -1.40 3.46 4.42
N ILE A 3 -0.57 4.10 3.61
CA ILE A 3 -1.02 5.01 2.55
C ILE A 3 -1.07 4.23 1.24
N VAL A 4 -2.16 4.37 0.49
CA VAL A 4 -2.29 3.83 -0.86
C VAL A 4 -2.43 5.01 -1.82
N SER A 5 -1.59 5.04 -2.85
CA SER A 5 -1.63 6.07 -3.89
C SER A 5 -1.37 5.45 -5.25
N THR A 6 -1.74 6.16 -6.31
CA THR A 6 -1.33 5.87 -7.68
C THR A 6 -0.12 6.74 -8.05
N PRO A 7 0.65 6.41 -9.11
CA PRO A 7 1.91 7.09 -9.42
C PRO A 7 1.79 8.52 -9.96
N GLN A 8 0.59 9.00 -10.32
CA GLN A 8 0.38 10.35 -10.87
C GLN A 8 0.60 11.45 -9.83
N ASP A 9 1.13 12.59 -10.27
CA ASP A 9 1.41 13.76 -9.43
C ASP A 9 0.23 14.22 -8.57
N LEU A 10 -1.00 14.19 -9.10
CA LEU A 10 -2.19 14.61 -8.37
C LEU A 10 -2.45 13.69 -7.17
N ALA A 11 -2.34 12.37 -7.35
CA ALA A 11 -2.50 11.40 -6.27
C ALA A 11 -1.38 11.52 -5.23
N LEU A 12 -0.15 11.82 -5.68
CA LEU A 12 0.99 12.04 -4.78
C LEU A 12 0.84 13.27 -3.88
N ILE A 13 0.14 14.32 -4.33
CA ILE A 13 -0.18 15.48 -3.48
C ILE A 13 -1.04 15.04 -2.28
N ASP A 14 -2.04 14.19 -2.51
CA ASP A 14 -2.91 13.69 -1.45
C ASP A 14 -2.19 12.69 -0.54
N ALA A 15 -1.32 11.85 -1.09
CA ALA A 15 -0.45 10.97 -0.31
C ALA A 15 0.44 11.76 0.67
N ARG A 16 1.08 12.84 0.19
CA ARG A 16 1.89 13.75 1.04
C ARG A 16 1.07 14.36 2.18
N ARG A 17 -0.14 14.84 1.88
CA ARG A 17 -1.04 15.42 2.88
C ARG A 17 -1.46 14.38 3.91
N GLY A 18 -1.79 13.16 3.46
CA GLY A 18 -2.12 12.04 4.35
C GLY A 18 -0.97 11.68 5.29
N VAL A 19 0.27 11.62 4.77
CA VAL A 19 1.47 11.40 5.60
C VAL A 19 1.62 12.49 6.66
N ALA A 20 1.55 13.76 6.26
CA ALA A 20 1.68 14.89 7.20
C ALA A 20 0.58 14.86 8.27
N MET A 21 -0.67 14.57 7.89
CA MET A 21 -1.79 14.43 8.82
C MET A 21 -1.53 13.32 9.86
N PHE A 22 -1.12 12.12 9.44
CA PHE A 22 -0.87 11.02 10.36
C PHE A 22 0.28 11.31 11.33
N GLN A 23 1.32 12.01 10.87
CA GLN A 23 2.40 12.49 11.73
C GLN A 23 1.87 13.47 12.79
N GLN A 24 1.02 14.43 12.41
CA GLN A 24 0.43 15.41 13.34
C GLN A 24 -0.43 14.75 14.42
N VAL A 25 -1.20 13.71 14.07
CA VAL A 25 -2.05 12.98 15.02
C VAL A 25 -1.34 11.79 15.70
N HIS A 26 -0.02 11.70 15.57
CA HIS A 26 0.82 10.65 16.18
C HIS A 26 0.37 9.22 15.85
N VAL A 27 -0.12 9.00 14.63
CA VAL A 27 -0.44 7.67 14.12
C VAL A 27 0.79 7.11 13.39
N PRO A 28 1.35 5.97 13.81
CA PRO A 28 2.52 5.38 13.16
C PRO A 28 2.25 5.09 11.68
N LEU A 29 3.14 5.53 10.80
CA LEU A 29 3.12 5.18 9.38
C LEU A 29 3.94 3.92 9.15
N ILE A 30 3.27 2.86 8.72
CA ILE A 30 3.90 1.55 8.48
C ILE A 30 4.49 1.50 7.07
N GLY A 31 3.84 2.16 6.11
CA GLY A 31 4.38 2.30 4.78
C GLY A 31 3.40 2.83 3.73
N VAL A 32 3.88 2.86 2.49
CA VAL A 32 3.16 3.29 1.28
C VAL A 32 3.06 2.14 0.29
N VAL A 33 1.90 1.99 -0.34
CA VAL A 33 1.63 1.07 -1.46
C VAL A 33 1.33 1.89 -2.71
N GLU A 34 1.94 1.51 -3.83
CA GLU A 34 1.60 2.05 -5.15
C GLU A 34 0.54 1.17 -5.83
N ASN A 35 -0.68 1.67 -5.97
CA ASN A 35 -1.73 1.01 -6.73
C ASN A 35 -1.68 1.43 -8.20
N MET A 36 -2.21 0.57 -9.08
CA MET A 36 -2.27 0.80 -10.54
C MET A 36 -0.90 1.19 -11.13
N SER A 37 0.16 0.54 -10.66
CA SER A 37 1.56 0.93 -10.91
C SER A 37 2.03 0.66 -12.35
N TYR A 38 1.46 -0.36 -12.99
CA TYR A 38 1.70 -0.71 -14.39
C TYR A 38 0.57 -1.61 -14.90
N PHE A 39 0.46 -1.76 -16.21
CA PHE A 39 -0.44 -2.67 -16.90
C PHE A 39 0.37 -3.65 -17.73
N LEU A 40 0.08 -4.96 -17.62
CA LEU A 40 0.62 -5.97 -18.52
C LEU A 40 -0.45 -6.32 -19.55
N CYS A 41 -0.17 -6.07 -20.82
CA CYS A 41 -1.10 -6.37 -21.89
C CYS A 41 -1.34 -7.89 -21.97
N PRO A 42 -2.59 -8.37 -21.81
CA PRO A 42 -2.86 -9.81 -21.86
C PRO A 42 -2.70 -10.39 -23.28
N HIS A 43 -2.61 -9.54 -24.31
CA HIS A 43 -2.49 -9.97 -25.70
C HIS A 43 -1.04 -10.10 -26.18
N CYS A 44 -0.14 -9.20 -25.75
CA CYS A 44 1.26 -9.19 -26.21
C CYS A 44 2.29 -9.31 -25.08
N GLY A 45 1.87 -9.27 -23.80
CA GLY A 45 2.76 -9.32 -22.64
C GLY A 45 3.55 -8.04 -22.37
N GLU A 46 3.39 -7.01 -23.20
CA GLU A 46 4.07 -5.73 -23.02
C GLU A 46 3.61 -5.03 -21.75
N ARG A 47 4.57 -4.45 -21.03
CA ARG A 47 4.32 -3.61 -19.87
C ARG A 47 4.10 -2.16 -20.32
N SER A 48 3.01 -1.56 -19.86
CA SER A 48 2.70 -0.15 -20.08
C SER A 48 2.47 0.55 -18.75
N ASP A 49 3.14 1.69 -18.55
CA ASP A 49 2.96 2.53 -17.37
C ASP A 49 1.87 3.57 -17.64
N VAL A 50 0.61 3.10 -17.75
CA VAL A 50 -0.58 3.89 -18.16
C VAL A 50 -0.73 5.20 -17.38
N PHE A 51 -0.28 5.22 -16.12
CA PHE A 51 -0.43 6.31 -15.18
C PHE A 51 0.91 6.86 -14.67
N ALA A 52 2.01 6.61 -15.39
CA ALA A 52 3.39 6.64 -14.88
C ALA A 52 3.69 5.47 -13.92
N HIS A 53 4.91 5.43 -13.38
CA HIS A 53 5.38 4.34 -12.52
C HIS A 53 6.36 4.86 -11.46
N GLY A 54 6.29 4.30 -10.25
CA GLY A 54 7.24 4.55 -9.17
C GLY A 54 7.06 5.89 -8.46
N GLY A 55 6.04 6.68 -8.81
CA GLY A 55 5.78 7.97 -8.17
C GLY A 55 5.62 7.87 -6.66
N ALA A 56 4.84 6.88 -6.18
CA ALA A 56 4.60 6.69 -4.75
C ALA A 56 5.84 6.12 -4.04
N ARG A 57 6.66 5.30 -4.73
CA ARG A 57 7.93 4.80 -4.22
C ARG A 57 8.92 5.94 -3.96
N HIS A 58 9.11 6.82 -4.93
CA HIS A 58 10.00 7.98 -4.79
C HIS A 58 9.49 8.93 -3.70
N GLU A 59 8.18 9.14 -3.62
CA GLU A 59 7.59 9.99 -2.59
C GLU A 59 7.78 9.40 -1.19
N ALA A 60 7.55 8.09 -1.02
CA ALA A 60 7.82 7.39 0.24
C ALA A 60 9.27 7.55 0.69
N GLN A 61 10.24 7.43 -0.24
CA GLN A 61 11.65 7.66 0.05
C GLN A 61 11.94 9.10 0.52
N LYS A 62 11.38 10.11 -0.16
CA LYS A 62 11.54 11.52 0.23
C LYS A 62 10.99 11.81 1.63
N LEU A 63 9.89 11.17 1.98
CA LEU A 63 9.22 11.35 3.27
C LEU A 63 9.79 10.47 4.39
N GLY A 64 10.78 9.61 4.08
CA GLY A 64 11.35 8.67 5.05
C GLY A 64 10.38 7.57 5.50
N VAL A 65 9.40 7.22 4.65
CA VAL A 65 8.37 6.22 4.93
C VAL A 65 8.67 4.93 4.16
N PRO A 66 8.50 3.73 4.74
CA PRO A 66 8.75 2.47 4.03
C PRO A 66 7.86 2.29 2.80
N PHE A 67 8.41 1.71 1.73
CA PHE A 67 7.64 1.29 0.56
C PHE A 67 7.30 -0.20 0.65
N LEU A 68 6.02 -0.51 0.77
CA LEU A 68 5.54 -1.89 0.98
C LEU A 68 5.46 -2.68 -0.32
N GLY A 69 5.17 -2.02 -1.44
CA GLY A 69 5.10 -2.67 -2.74
C GLY A 69 4.15 -1.98 -3.70
N GLU A 70 3.96 -2.61 -4.84
CA GLU A 70 3.14 -2.10 -5.93
C GLU A 70 2.18 -3.16 -6.44
N VAL A 71 1.00 -2.72 -6.90
CA VAL A 71 -0.05 -3.56 -7.45
C VAL A 71 -0.33 -3.13 -8.89
N PRO A 72 -0.37 -4.08 -9.86
CA PRO A 72 -0.67 -3.75 -11.24
C PRO A 72 -2.14 -3.38 -11.46
N LEU A 73 -2.42 -2.62 -12.51
CA LEU A 73 -3.74 -2.49 -13.09
C LEU A 73 -4.03 -3.76 -13.90
N HIS A 74 -4.96 -4.61 -13.47
CA HIS A 74 -5.29 -5.84 -14.20
C HIS A 74 -6.77 -6.21 -14.09
N MET A 75 -7.36 -6.68 -15.19
CA MET A 75 -8.78 -7.02 -15.26
C MET A 75 -9.19 -8.10 -14.26
N ALA A 76 -8.38 -9.14 -14.12
CA ALA A 76 -8.64 -10.20 -13.13
C ALA A 76 -8.74 -9.66 -11.69
N ILE A 77 -7.95 -8.63 -11.32
CA ILE A 77 -8.05 -8.01 -9.99
C ILE A 77 -9.42 -7.37 -9.81
N ARG A 78 -9.86 -6.57 -10.79
CA ARG A 78 -11.17 -5.90 -10.78
C ARG A 78 -12.32 -6.92 -10.76
N GLU A 79 -12.37 -7.79 -11.76
CA GLU A 79 -13.51 -8.69 -11.98
C GLU A 79 -13.72 -9.68 -10.84
N THR A 80 -12.63 -10.25 -10.33
CA THR A 80 -12.72 -11.23 -9.25
C THR A 80 -13.07 -10.55 -7.92
N SER A 81 -12.57 -9.34 -7.67
CA SER A 81 -12.95 -8.53 -6.51
C SER A 81 -14.41 -8.06 -6.56
N ASP A 82 -14.87 -7.57 -7.72
CA ASP A 82 -16.27 -7.17 -7.96
C ASP A 82 -17.23 -8.36 -7.75
N ALA A 83 -16.78 -9.58 -8.10
CA ALA A 83 -17.51 -10.83 -7.88
C ALA A 83 -17.39 -11.39 -6.45
N GLY A 84 -16.74 -10.68 -5.53
CA GLY A 84 -16.56 -11.12 -4.13
C GLY A 84 -15.58 -12.27 -3.93
N ARG A 85 -14.72 -12.56 -4.92
CA ARG A 85 -13.71 -13.63 -4.89
C ARG A 85 -12.33 -13.06 -5.24
N PRO A 86 -11.70 -12.24 -4.37
CA PRO A 86 -10.47 -11.52 -4.72
C PRO A 86 -9.35 -12.45 -5.20
N VAL A 87 -8.41 -11.94 -6.00
CA VAL A 87 -7.31 -12.72 -6.61
C VAL A 87 -6.52 -13.57 -5.61
N VAL A 88 -6.34 -13.12 -4.38
CA VAL A 88 -5.66 -13.88 -3.31
C VAL A 88 -6.39 -15.16 -2.90
N ALA A 89 -7.70 -15.24 -3.13
CA ALA A 89 -8.52 -16.43 -2.88
C ALA A 89 -8.80 -17.22 -4.16
N ALA A 90 -9.03 -16.53 -5.28
CA ALA A 90 -9.38 -17.16 -6.55
C ALA A 90 -8.18 -17.77 -7.29
N ASP A 91 -6.99 -17.16 -7.18
CA ASP A 91 -5.74 -17.64 -7.77
C ASP A 91 -4.55 -17.34 -6.84
N PRO A 92 -4.42 -18.08 -5.71
CA PRO A 92 -3.44 -17.76 -4.66
C PRO A 92 -1.98 -17.83 -5.11
N ALA A 93 -1.68 -18.63 -6.14
CA ALA A 93 -0.34 -18.79 -6.70
C ALA A 93 -0.06 -17.82 -7.86
N GLY A 94 -1.08 -17.10 -8.33
CA GLY A 94 -0.98 -16.15 -9.43
C GLY A 94 -0.12 -14.93 -9.09
N ALA A 95 0.49 -14.33 -10.12
CA ALA A 95 1.36 -13.16 -9.97
C ALA A 95 0.69 -11.99 -9.21
N HIS A 96 -0.61 -11.79 -9.45
CA HIS A 96 -1.40 -10.74 -8.78
C HIS A 96 -1.57 -11.03 -7.29
N ALA A 97 -1.88 -12.27 -6.92
CA ALA A 97 -2.00 -12.68 -5.53
C ALA A 97 -0.66 -12.59 -4.78
N LEU A 98 0.44 -12.94 -5.46
CA LEU A 98 1.79 -12.80 -4.92
C LEU A 98 2.15 -11.32 -4.65
N ALA A 99 1.72 -10.38 -5.49
CA ALA A 99 1.93 -8.95 -5.22
C ALA A 99 1.29 -8.52 -3.90
N TYR A 100 0.03 -8.90 -3.67
CA TYR A 100 -0.65 -8.64 -2.39
C TYR A 100 -0.01 -9.38 -1.21
N SER A 101 0.38 -10.65 -1.41
CA SER A 101 1.00 -11.45 -0.35
C SER A 101 2.34 -10.86 0.09
N ASN A 102 3.19 -10.45 -0.85
CA ASN A 102 4.45 -9.78 -0.56
C ASN A 102 4.26 -8.47 0.22
N ILE A 103 3.23 -7.68 -0.11
CA ILE A 103 2.86 -6.47 0.64
C ILE A 103 2.42 -6.84 2.06
N ALA A 104 1.58 -7.88 2.19
CA ALA A 104 1.09 -8.35 3.47
C ALA A 104 2.23 -8.87 4.36
N ASP A 105 3.20 -9.60 3.80
CA ASP A 105 4.37 -10.11 4.54
C ASP A 105 5.23 -8.97 5.08
N ARG A 106 5.50 -7.95 4.27
CA ARG A 106 6.23 -6.75 4.70
C ARG A 106 5.48 -5.96 5.76
N LEU A 107 4.17 -5.81 5.59
CA LEU A 107 3.30 -5.17 6.57
C LEU A 107 3.30 -5.96 7.90
N TRP A 108 3.21 -7.28 7.83
CA TRP A 108 3.22 -8.16 8.99
C TRP A 108 4.55 -8.12 9.74
N ALA A 109 5.67 -8.15 9.01
CA ALA A 109 7.00 -7.99 9.59
C ALA A 109 7.13 -6.65 10.34
N ALA A 110 6.74 -5.55 9.70
CA ALA A 110 6.80 -4.22 10.32
C ALA A 110 5.90 -4.12 11.58
N LEU A 111 4.71 -4.73 11.56
CA LEU A 111 3.82 -4.80 12.72
C LEU A 111 4.36 -5.70 13.83
N SER A 112 5.08 -6.76 13.50
CA SER A 112 5.67 -7.69 14.47
C SER A 112 6.88 -7.08 15.18
N GLU A 113 7.67 -6.27 14.46
CA GLU A 113 8.76 -5.47 15.03
C GLU A 113 8.24 -4.32 15.89
N THR A 114 7.15 -3.69 15.43
CA THR A 114 6.43 -2.66 16.19
C THR A 114 5.46 -3.35 17.15
N GLY A 115 5.99 -3.98 18.20
CA GLY A 115 5.19 -4.61 19.27
C GLY A 115 4.04 -3.70 19.73
N PRO A 116 2.94 -4.26 20.27
CA PRO A 116 1.70 -3.52 20.49
C PRO A 116 2.04 -2.20 21.14
N ALA A 117 1.76 -1.08 20.45
CA ALA A 117 2.01 0.24 20.97
C ALA A 117 1.31 0.28 22.31
N ALA A 118 2.08 0.11 23.39
CA ALA A 118 1.56 0.16 24.73
C ALA A 118 1.18 1.62 24.92
N ARG A 119 -0.05 1.97 24.52
CA ARG A 119 -0.69 3.17 25.00
C ARG A 119 -0.70 2.97 26.50
N GLN A 120 0.26 3.61 27.16
CA GLN A 120 0.32 3.65 28.60
C GLN A 120 -1.05 4.15 29.04
N ALA A 121 -1.79 3.33 29.79
CA ALA A 121 -3.10 3.73 30.25
C ALA A 121 -2.94 5.06 31.02
N PRO A 122 -3.80 6.06 30.78
CA PRO A 122 -3.66 7.35 31.44
C PRO A 122 -3.67 7.15 32.95
N ARG A 123 -2.74 7.81 33.65
CA ARG A 123 -2.65 7.76 35.10
C ARG A 123 -3.84 8.53 35.67
N ILE A 124 -4.83 7.82 36.19
CA ILE A 124 -5.95 8.42 36.93
C ILE A 124 -5.40 8.85 38.29
N VAL A 125 -5.32 10.17 38.53
CA VAL A 125 -5.00 10.74 39.84
C VAL A 125 -6.33 11.19 40.45
N ILE A 126 -6.69 10.60 41.59
CA ILE A 126 -7.80 11.05 42.43
C ILE A 126 -7.16 11.77 43.62
N GLU A 127 -7.45 13.06 43.76
CA GLU A 127 -7.13 13.85 44.96
C GLU A 127 -8.15 13.59 46.07
#